data_AF-A0A2E0H4D6-F1
#
_entry.id   AF-A0A2E0H4D6-F1
#
_cell.length_a   1.000
_cell.length_b   1.000
_cell.length_c   1.000
_cell.angle_alpha   90.00
_cell.angle_beta   90.00
_cell.angle_gamma   90.00
#
_symmetry.space_group_name_H-M   'P 1'
#
loop_
_entity.id
_entity.type
_entity.pdbx_description
1 polymer ?
#
loop_
_entity_poly.entity_id
_entity_poly.type
_entity_poly.pdbx_seq_one_letter_code
_entity_poly.pdbx_strand_id
1 'polypeptide(L)'
;MFSDYNDMATRIDDDALEVTKNSVLVLKNAGPQGGPGMPEWGMLPIPKKLLKQGVRDMVRISDARMSGTSYGTCVLHVSPESFVGGPLALVETGDIIELDISARKLELHVEEDELLRRKKAWIPPAKKFKRGFGAIYANHITQADVGCDFDVLEGTEAIADPEIH
;
A
#
# COMPACT_ATOMS: atom_id res chain seq x y z
N MET A 1 -3.05 -12.29 -0.08
CA MET A 1 -2.16 -11.10 -0.14
C MET A 1 -1.40 -11.11 -1.46
N PHE A 2 -1.15 -9.95 -2.04
CA PHE A 2 -0.34 -9.76 -3.25
C PHE A 2 0.88 -8.90 -2.92
N SER A 3 2.06 -9.34 -3.36
CA SER A 3 3.35 -8.72 -3.04
C SER A 3 3.55 -7.40 -3.77
N ASP A 4 3.04 -7.29 -4.99
CA ASP A 4 3.00 -6.07 -5.80
C ASP A 4 1.90 -6.19 -6.87
N TYR A 5 1.78 -5.18 -7.73
CA TYR A 5 0.77 -5.16 -8.78
C TYR A 5 0.94 -6.27 -9.83
N ASN A 6 2.17 -6.69 -10.14
CA ASN A 6 2.44 -7.74 -11.12
C ASN A 6 2.05 -9.11 -10.55
N ASP A 7 2.36 -9.36 -9.28
CA ASP A 7 1.90 -10.55 -8.55
C ASP A 7 0.37 -10.63 -8.51
N MET A 8 -0.29 -9.50 -8.22
CA MET A 8 -1.76 -9.41 -8.30
C MET A 8 -2.27 -9.72 -9.70
N ALA A 9 -1.75 -9.05 -10.73
CA ALA A 9 -2.21 -9.23 -12.12
C ALA A 9 -2.03 -10.68 -12.60
N THR A 10 -0.99 -11.36 -12.12
CA THR A 10 -0.72 -12.77 -12.44
C THR A 10 -1.70 -13.72 -11.76
N ARG A 11 -2.09 -13.44 -10.51
CA ARG A 11 -2.80 -14.39 -9.66
C ARG A 11 -4.29 -14.12 -9.47
N ILE A 12 -4.78 -12.89 -9.67
CA ILE A 12 -6.12 -12.48 -9.22
C ILE A 12 -7.25 -13.30 -9.87
N ASP A 13 -7.04 -13.73 -11.11
CA ASP A 13 -7.99 -14.52 -11.89
C ASP A 13 -7.63 -16.02 -11.94
N ASP A 14 -6.63 -16.46 -11.18
CA ASP A 14 -6.29 -17.88 -11.07
C ASP A 14 -7.40 -18.64 -10.34
N ASP A 15 -7.86 -19.74 -10.94
CA ASP A 15 -8.86 -20.62 -10.33
C ASP A 15 -8.33 -21.26 -9.04
N ALA A 16 -7.02 -21.48 -8.93
CA ALA A 16 -6.36 -22.00 -7.72
C ALA A 16 -6.19 -20.98 -6.59
N LEU A 17 -6.45 -19.68 -6.84
CA LEU A 17 -6.38 -18.66 -5.78
C LEU A 17 -7.41 -18.94 -4.69
N GLU A 18 -7.00 -19.30 -3.48
CA GLU A 18 -7.91 -19.50 -2.36
C GLU A 18 -8.47 -18.15 -1.87
N VAL A 19 -9.66 -17.79 -2.39
CA VAL A 19 -10.32 -16.52 -2.09
C VAL A 19 -11.84 -16.70 -2.08
N THR A 20 -12.48 -16.10 -1.09
CA THR A 20 -13.95 -16.12 -0.94
C THR A 20 -14.47 -14.69 -0.87
N LYS A 21 -15.81 -14.52 -0.92
CA LYS A 21 -16.45 -13.20 -0.76
C LYS A 21 -16.15 -12.53 0.60
N ASN A 22 -15.75 -13.32 1.61
CA ASN A 22 -15.41 -12.83 2.96
C ASN A 22 -13.92 -12.57 3.14
N SER A 23 -13.09 -12.86 2.12
CA SER A 23 -11.65 -12.58 2.17
C SER A 23 -11.38 -11.09 2.00
N VAL A 24 -10.31 -10.61 2.64
CA VAL A 24 -9.77 -9.27 2.44
C VAL A 24 -8.66 -9.32 1.39
N LEU A 25 -8.76 -8.51 0.34
CA LEU A 25 -7.70 -8.40 -0.65
C LEU A 25 -6.67 -7.37 -0.18
N VAL A 26 -5.39 -7.74 -0.16
CA VAL A 26 -4.31 -6.87 0.31
C VAL A 26 -3.27 -6.73 -0.80
N LEU A 27 -2.96 -5.50 -1.20
CA LEU A 27 -1.88 -5.16 -2.13
C LEU A 27 -0.79 -4.40 -1.37
N LYS A 28 0.45 -4.89 -1.50
CA LYS A 28 1.66 -4.25 -0.99
C LYS A 28 2.42 -3.52 -2.10
N ASN A 29 3.43 -2.77 -1.70
CA ASN A 29 4.40 -2.07 -2.53
C ASN A 29 3.74 -1.17 -3.59
N ALA A 30 2.66 -0.48 -3.21
CA ALA A 30 1.94 0.45 -4.06
C ALA A 30 1.89 1.88 -3.48
N GLY A 31 2.64 2.13 -2.39
CA GLY A 31 2.80 3.44 -1.77
C GLY A 31 3.72 4.40 -2.53
N PRO A 32 4.07 5.55 -1.90
CA PRO A 32 4.93 6.57 -2.49
C PRO A 32 6.25 5.99 -3.01
N GLN A 33 7.00 5.25 -2.21
CA GLN A 33 8.27 4.65 -2.63
C GLN A 33 8.07 3.28 -3.30
N GLY A 34 7.07 2.52 -2.85
CA GLY A 34 6.77 1.18 -3.32
C GLY A 34 6.27 1.16 -4.76
N GLY A 35 5.32 2.04 -5.11
CA GLY A 35 4.70 2.13 -6.42
C GLY A 35 5.70 2.29 -7.57
N PRO A 36 6.57 3.31 -7.57
CA PRO A 36 6.61 4.56 -6.80
C PRO A 36 5.63 5.61 -7.35
N GLY A 37 5.50 6.76 -6.67
CA GLY A 37 4.53 7.81 -7.03
C GLY A 37 3.12 7.55 -6.50
N MET A 38 2.93 6.50 -5.70
CA MET A 38 1.64 6.11 -5.11
C MET A 38 0.52 6.00 -6.17
N PRO A 39 0.61 5.05 -7.13
CA PRO A 39 -0.35 4.93 -8.22
C PRO A 39 -1.78 4.62 -7.74
N GLU A 40 -2.76 4.82 -8.63
CA GLU A 40 -4.19 4.57 -8.35
C GLU A 40 -4.56 3.08 -8.49
N TRP A 41 -3.85 2.21 -7.76
CA TRP A 41 -4.04 0.76 -7.80
C TRP A 41 -4.89 0.21 -6.63
N GLY A 42 -5.41 1.08 -5.76
CA GLY A 42 -6.15 0.68 -4.57
C GLY A 42 -7.55 0.12 -4.85
N MET A 43 -8.11 0.37 -6.05
CA MET A 43 -9.27 -0.38 -6.53
C MET A 43 -8.83 -1.72 -7.14
N LEU A 44 -8.40 -2.65 -6.29
CA LEU A 44 -8.07 -4.00 -6.75
C LEU A 44 -9.30 -4.62 -7.46
N PRO A 45 -9.10 -5.31 -8.59
CA PRO A 45 -10.18 -6.03 -9.25
C PRO A 45 -10.69 -7.17 -8.37
N ILE A 46 -12.01 -7.40 -8.40
CA ILE A 46 -12.63 -8.58 -7.80
C ILE A 46 -12.33 -9.79 -8.70
N PRO A 47 -11.85 -10.92 -8.15
CA PRO A 47 -11.60 -12.14 -8.93
C PRO A 47 -12.78 -12.51 -9.82
N LYS A 48 -12.53 -12.83 -11.10
CA LYS A 48 -13.59 -13.19 -12.07
C LYS A 48 -14.52 -14.29 -11.56
N LYS A 49 -13.99 -15.27 -10.84
CA LYS A 49 -14.80 -16.36 -10.26
C LYS A 49 -15.80 -15.87 -9.21
N LEU A 50 -15.45 -14.85 -8.42
CA LEU A 50 -16.37 -14.22 -7.47
C LEU A 50 -17.36 -13.30 -8.17
N LEU A 51 -16.94 -12.59 -9.22
CA LEU A 51 -17.86 -11.84 -10.08
C LEU A 51 -18.93 -12.75 -10.71
N LYS A 52 -18.56 -13.94 -11.19
CA LYS A 52 -19.50 -14.95 -11.72
C LYS A 52 -20.50 -15.44 -10.66
N GLN A 53 -20.12 -15.43 -9.38
CA GLN A 53 -20.99 -15.77 -8.24
C GLN A 53 -21.87 -14.60 -7.77
N GLY A 54 -21.81 -13.45 -8.43
CA GLY A 54 -22.60 -12.27 -8.07
C GLY A 54 -21.98 -11.36 -7.02
N VAL A 55 -20.75 -11.61 -6.58
CA VAL A 55 -20.01 -10.68 -5.71
C VAL A 55 -19.74 -9.40 -6.49
N ARG A 56 -20.04 -8.25 -5.89
CA ARG A 56 -19.84 -6.92 -6.52
C ARG A 56 -19.02 -5.96 -5.67
N ASP A 57 -18.80 -6.31 -4.40
CA ASP A 57 -17.92 -5.56 -3.51
C ASP A 57 -17.17 -6.50 -2.57
N MET A 58 -15.97 -6.10 -2.17
CA MET A 58 -15.09 -6.78 -1.22
C MET A 58 -14.22 -5.75 -0.50
N VAL A 59 -13.81 -6.06 0.72
CA VAL A 59 -12.81 -5.24 1.44
C VAL A 59 -11.46 -5.38 0.72
N ARG A 60 -10.89 -4.24 0.32
CA ARG A 60 -9.57 -4.14 -0.32
C ARG A 60 -8.71 -3.16 0.45
N ILE A 61 -7.45 -3.52 0.70
CA ILE A 61 -6.51 -2.72 1.50
C ILE A 61 -5.23 -2.56 0.70
N SER A 62 -4.72 -1.33 0.63
CA SER A 62 -3.43 -1.05 0.02
C SER A 62 -2.80 0.23 0.57
N ASP A 63 -1.49 0.34 0.41
CA ASP A 63 -0.75 1.60 0.55
C ASP A 63 -0.88 2.50 -0.70
N ALA A 64 -1.74 2.14 -1.66
CA ALA A 64 -1.98 2.87 -2.90
C ALA A 64 -3.04 3.98 -2.76
N ARG A 65 -3.21 4.76 -3.83
CA ARG A 65 -4.36 5.65 -4.04
C ARG A 65 -5.45 4.96 -4.85
N MET A 66 -6.53 5.68 -5.13
CA MET A 66 -7.61 5.26 -6.02
C MET A 66 -8.15 6.50 -6.75
N SER A 67 -8.72 6.30 -7.93
CA SER A 67 -9.37 7.39 -8.67
C SER A 67 -10.56 7.96 -7.90
N GLY A 68 -10.82 9.27 -8.03
CA GLY A 68 -11.98 9.90 -7.40
C GLY A 68 -13.33 9.46 -7.97
N THR A 69 -13.37 8.81 -9.13
CA THR A 69 -14.58 8.28 -9.78
C THR A 69 -14.89 6.83 -9.43
N SER A 70 -14.04 6.24 -8.60
CA SER A 70 -13.97 4.82 -8.31
C SER A 70 -14.82 4.48 -7.07
N TYR A 71 -15.27 3.23 -6.90
CA TYR A 71 -16.20 2.84 -5.82
C TYR A 71 -15.88 1.49 -5.18
N GLY A 72 -16.56 1.23 -4.05
CA GLY A 72 -16.49 0.00 -3.27
C GLY A 72 -15.76 0.18 -1.94
N THR A 73 -15.73 -0.88 -1.14
CA THR A 73 -15.09 -0.87 0.19
C THR A 73 -13.56 -0.98 0.06
N CYS A 74 -12.88 0.17 -0.07
CA CYS A 74 -11.42 0.25 -0.21
C CYS A 74 -10.79 1.06 0.93
N VAL A 75 -9.79 0.48 1.61
CA VAL A 75 -8.88 1.18 2.53
C VAL A 75 -7.63 1.55 1.76
N LEU A 76 -7.33 2.84 1.73
CA LEU A 76 -6.28 3.45 0.94
C LEU A 76 -5.26 4.14 1.85
N HIS A 77 -4.13 4.54 1.28
CA HIS A 77 -3.13 5.37 1.98
C HIS A 77 -2.60 4.76 3.28
N VAL A 78 -2.61 3.42 3.40
CA VAL A 78 -2.07 2.74 4.57
C VAL A 78 -0.61 3.17 4.77
N SER A 79 -0.35 3.76 5.93
CA SER A 79 0.93 4.38 6.27
C SER A 79 1.40 3.91 7.66
N PRO A 80 2.71 3.68 7.87
CA PRO A 80 3.78 3.69 6.87
C PRO A 80 3.56 2.62 5.79
N GLU A 81 3.97 2.92 4.56
CA GLU A 81 3.77 2.00 3.44
C GLU A 81 4.54 0.69 3.64
N SER A 82 4.13 -0.37 2.93
CA SER A 82 4.75 -1.68 3.06
C SER A 82 6.19 -1.73 2.51
N PHE A 83 6.53 -0.88 1.54
CA PHE A 83 7.88 -0.82 0.97
C PHE A 83 8.93 -0.37 1.99
N VAL A 84 8.55 0.48 2.96
CA VAL A 84 9.45 0.96 4.03
C VAL A 84 9.35 0.13 5.32
N GLY A 85 8.62 -0.99 5.29
CA GLY A 85 8.51 -1.91 6.42
C GLY A 85 7.42 -1.56 7.43
N GLY A 86 6.40 -0.78 7.02
CA GLY A 86 5.20 -0.57 7.83
C GLY A 86 4.43 -1.87 8.11
N PRO A 87 3.43 -1.85 9.01
CA PRO A 87 2.70 -3.06 9.42
C PRO A 87 2.09 -3.85 8.25
N LEU A 88 1.64 -3.16 7.20
CA LEU A 88 1.13 -3.79 5.98
C LEU A 88 2.15 -4.73 5.32
N ALA A 89 3.45 -4.44 5.46
CA ALA A 89 4.54 -5.30 4.96
C ALA A 89 4.53 -6.69 5.60
N LEU A 90 4.01 -6.82 6.82
CA LEU A 90 4.06 -8.03 7.63
C LEU A 90 2.82 -8.93 7.47
N VAL A 91 1.81 -8.47 6.73
CA VAL A 91 0.59 -9.23 6.46
C VAL A 91 0.90 -10.47 5.62
N GLU A 92 0.46 -11.63 6.04
CA GLU A 92 0.59 -12.90 5.32
C GLU A 92 -0.79 -13.41 4.87
N THR A 93 -0.80 -14.32 3.89
CA THR A 93 -2.08 -14.92 3.45
C THR A 93 -2.60 -15.83 4.55
N GLY A 94 -3.86 -15.65 4.94
CA GLY A 94 -4.50 -16.41 6.02
C GLY A 94 -4.68 -15.60 7.31
N ASP A 95 -3.98 -14.47 7.46
CA ASP A 95 -4.19 -13.58 8.59
C ASP A 95 -5.63 -13.02 8.62
N ILE A 96 -6.14 -12.83 9.83
CA ILE A 96 -7.47 -12.25 10.06
C ILE A 96 -7.33 -10.73 10.19
N ILE A 97 -8.15 -9.99 9.44
CA ILE A 97 -8.18 -8.53 9.45
C ILE A 97 -9.60 -8.08 9.80
N GLU A 98 -9.71 -7.20 10.78
CA GLU A 98 -10.95 -6.55 11.18
C GLU A 98 -10.99 -5.12 10.64
N LEU A 99 -12.12 -4.76 10.03
CA LEU A 99 -12.43 -3.40 9.62
C LEU A 99 -13.72 -2.96 10.32
N ASP A 100 -13.61 -2.00 11.24
CA ASP A 100 -14.72 -1.35 11.90
C ASP A 100 -14.70 0.15 11.60
N ILE A 101 -15.60 0.57 10.71
CA ILE A 101 -15.72 1.97 10.28
C ILE A 101 -16.26 2.86 11.40
N SER A 102 -17.19 2.35 12.22
CA SER A 102 -17.80 3.10 13.31
C SER A 102 -16.80 3.37 14.42
N ALA A 103 -15.96 2.39 14.76
CA ALA A 103 -14.87 2.54 15.71
C ALA A 103 -13.61 3.20 15.13
N ARG A 104 -13.57 3.46 13.81
CA ARG A 104 -12.37 3.94 13.08
C ARG A 104 -11.16 3.02 13.28
N LYS A 105 -11.40 1.72 13.24
CA LYS A 105 -10.44 0.68 13.58
C LYS A 105 -10.18 -0.20 12.37
N LEU A 106 -8.89 -0.42 12.10
CA LEU A 106 -8.39 -1.44 11.19
C LEU A 106 -7.35 -2.24 11.98
N GLU A 107 -7.62 -3.51 12.23
CA GLU A 107 -6.77 -4.35 13.08
C GLU A 107 -6.36 -5.63 12.36
N LEU A 108 -5.06 -5.92 12.45
CA LEU A 108 -4.48 -7.20 12.05
C LEU A 108 -4.42 -8.08 13.29
N HIS A 109 -5.20 -9.16 13.30
CA HIS A 109 -5.29 -10.10 14.42
C HIS A 109 -4.12 -11.09 14.39
N VAL A 110 -2.93 -10.57 14.72
CA VAL A 110 -1.69 -11.34 14.85
C VAL A 110 -1.02 -10.93 16.15
N GLU A 111 -0.61 -11.91 16.95
CA GLU A 111 0.09 -11.68 18.22
C GLU A 111 1.35 -10.83 18.03
N GLU A 112 1.66 -9.99 19.02
CA GLU A 112 2.78 -9.05 18.95
C GLU A 112 4.13 -9.76 18.73
N ASP A 113 4.36 -10.89 19.40
CA ASP A 113 5.57 -11.70 19.24
C ASP A 113 5.75 -12.20 17.80
N GLU A 114 4.65 -12.56 17.14
CA GLU A 114 4.68 -13.01 15.74
C GLU A 114 4.95 -11.83 14.80
N LEU A 115 4.34 -10.67 15.03
CA LEU A 115 4.66 -9.46 14.27
C LEU A 115 6.12 -9.04 14.44
N LEU A 116 6.68 -9.13 15.65
CA LEU A 116 8.09 -8.88 15.90
C LEU A 116 8.99 -9.89 15.18
N ARG A 117 8.61 -11.18 15.15
CA ARG A 117 9.31 -12.22 14.39
C ARG A 117 9.30 -11.91 12.89
N ARG A 118 8.14 -11.61 12.33
CA ARG A 118 7.99 -11.24 10.91
C ARG A 118 8.79 -9.99 10.57
N LYS A 119 8.76 -8.97 11.44
CA LYS A 119 9.54 -7.74 11.27
C LYS A 119 11.05 -7.98 11.29
N LYS A 120 11.55 -8.86 12.16
CA LYS A 120 12.96 -9.25 12.17
C LYS A 120 13.38 -10.02 10.91
N ALA A 121 12.46 -10.79 10.33
CA ALA A 121 12.68 -11.54 9.10
C ALA A 121 12.44 -10.69 7.83
N TRP A 122 11.88 -9.49 7.95
CA TRP A 122 11.56 -8.64 6.82
C TRP A 122 12.82 -8.09 6.18
N ILE A 123 12.93 -8.29 4.86
CA ILE A 123 14.05 -7.80 4.05
C ILE A 123 13.55 -6.60 3.24
N PRO A 124 14.13 -5.40 3.43
CA PRO A 124 13.77 -4.24 2.64
C PRO A 124 13.94 -4.52 1.13
N PRO A 125 12.93 -4.22 0.30
CA PRO A 125 13.09 -4.33 -1.15
C PRO A 125 14.20 -3.41 -1.68
N ALA A 126 14.82 -3.79 -2.80
CA ALA A 126 15.83 -2.97 -3.44
C ALA A 126 15.22 -1.64 -3.97
N LYS A 127 15.99 -0.55 -3.86
CA LYS A 127 15.59 0.74 -4.46
C LYS A 127 15.35 0.59 -5.97
N LYS A 128 14.20 1.06 -6.44
CA LYS A 128 13.80 1.00 -7.86
C LYS A 128 14.67 1.87 -8.76
N PHE A 129 15.15 3.00 -8.25
CA PHE A 129 15.98 3.96 -8.98
C PHE A 129 17.29 4.23 -8.23
N LYS A 130 18.41 4.17 -8.96
CA LYS A 130 19.75 4.45 -8.40
C LYS A 130 20.25 5.88 -8.65
N ARG A 131 19.61 6.62 -9.58
CA ARG A 131 19.98 7.99 -9.96
C ARG A 131 18.80 8.76 -10.57
N GLY A 132 18.97 10.06 -10.76
CA GLY A 132 17.97 10.93 -11.39
C GLY A 132 16.79 11.27 -10.47
N PHE A 133 15.71 11.81 -11.04
CA PHE A 133 14.54 12.24 -10.27
C PHE A 133 13.95 11.12 -9.42
N GLY A 134 13.89 9.88 -9.93
CA GLY A 134 13.38 8.75 -9.14
C GLY A 134 14.19 8.46 -7.86
N ALA A 135 15.50 8.73 -7.87
CA ALA A 135 16.33 8.60 -6.67
C ALA A 135 16.14 9.79 -5.70
N ILE A 136 15.97 11.01 -6.23
CA ILE A 136 15.61 12.19 -5.42
C ILE A 136 14.26 11.94 -4.75
N TYR A 137 13.26 11.54 -5.53
CA TYR A 137 11.92 11.22 -5.05
C TYR A 137 11.97 10.19 -3.93
N ALA A 138 12.59 9.03 -4.15
CA ALA A 138 12.64 7.96 -3.15
C ALA A 138 13.39 8.35 -1.86
N ASN A 139 14.31 9.32 -1.91
CA ASN A 139 15.07 9.75 -0.73
C ASN A 139 14.35 10.84 0.08
N HIS A 140 13.50 11.65 -0.56
CA HIS A 140 12.92 12.86 0.04
C HIS A 140 11.40 12.81 0.21
N ILE A 141 10.71 11.87 -0.45
CA ILE A 141 9.25 11.77 -0.37
C ILE A 141 8.81 11.32 1.03
N THR A 142 7.89 12.08 1.62
CA THR A 142 7.23 11.74 2.87
C THR A 142 6.09 10.74 2.65
N GLN A 143 5.49 10.26 3.74
CA GLN A 143 4.42 9.24 3.68
C GLN A 143 3.04 9.87 3.45
N ALA A 144 2.05 9.05 3.10
CA ALA A 144 0.73 9.56 2.71
C ALA A 144 -0.06 10.18 3.87
N ASP A 145 0.23 9.81 5.11
CA ASP A 145 -0.34 10.42 6.32
C ASP A 145 0.09 11.88 6.52
N VAL A 146 1.19 12.31 5.89
CA VAL A 146 1.69 13.69 5.92
C VAL A 146 1.67 14.37 4.55
N GLY A 147 1.02 13.76 3.55
CA GLY A 147 0.69 14.41 2.28
C GLY A 147 1.61 14.10 1.09
N CYS A 148 2.60 13.21 1.23
CA CYS A 148 3.54 12.85 0.15
C CYS A 148 4.25 14.08 -0.47
N ASP A 149 4.73 15.00 0.36
CA ASP A 149 5.59 16.10 -0.08
C ASP A 149 7.08 15.69 -0.04
N PHE A 150 7.96 16.51 -0.58
CA PHE A 150 9.39 16.39 -0.30
C PHE A 150 9.73 17.07 1.02
N ASP A 151 10.41 16.35 1.91
CA ASP A 151 10.87 16.86 3.21
C ASP A 151 11.66 18.18 3.09
N VAL A 152 12.48 18.31 2.04
CA VAL A 152 13.27 19.51 1.73
C VAL A 152 12.45 20.69 1.19
N LEU A 153 11.17 20.49 0.88
CA LEU A 153 10.26 21.55 0.42
C LEU A 153 9.29 22.01 1.52
N GLU A 154 9.30 21.37 2.68
CA GLU A 154 8.45 21.75 3.80
C GLU A 154 8.83 23.12 4.37
N GLY A 155 7.83 23.84 4.89
CA GLY A 155 8.00 25.16 5.49
C GLY A 155 7.53 26.31 4.59
N THR A 156 7.69 27.53 5.08
CA THR A 156 7.20 28.75 4.41
C THR A 156 8.24 29.87 4.44
N GLU A 157 9.49 29.55 4.74
CA GLU A 157 10.57 30.54 4.81
C GLU A 157 10.84 31.12 3.42
N ALA A 158 11.19 32.41 3.38
CA ALA A 158 11.56 33.06 2.13
C ALA A 158 12.92 32.54 1.66
N ILE A 159 13.01 32.12 0.40
CA ILE A 159 14.27 31.69 -0.21
C ILE A 159 15.00 32.96 -0.70
N ALA A 160 16.18 33.23 -0.13
CA ALA A 160 17.03 34.32 -0.58
C ALA A 160 17.62 34.02 -1.97
N ASP A 161 17.75 35.06 -2.80
CA ASP A 161 18.47 34.95 -4.05
C ASP A 161 19.95 34.60 -3.80
N PRO A 162 20.58 33.80 -4.66
CA PRO A 162 21.99 33.47 -4.51
C PRO A 162 22.87 34.72 -4.67
N GLU A 163 23.91 34.84 -3.86
CA GLU A 163 24.91 35.89 -4.02
C GLU A 163 25.60 35.74 -5.39
N ILE A 164 25.64 36.82 -6.15
CA ILE A 164 26.40 36.91 -7.41
C ILE A 164 27.57 37.86 -7.15
N HIS A 165 28.78 37.31 -7.05
CA HIS A 165 30.05 38.05 -7.00
C HIS A 165 30.81 37.91 -8.31
#